data_AF-A0A6L6DYA3-F1
#
_entry.id   AF-A0A6L6DYA3-F1
#
_cell.length_a   1.000
_cell.length_b   1.000
_cell.length_c   1.000
_cell.angle_alpha   90.00
_cell.angle_beta   90.00
_cell.angle_gamma   90.00
#
_symmetry.space_group_name_H-M   'P 1'
#
loop_
_entity.id
_entity.type
_entity.pdbx_description
1 polymer ?
#
loop_
_entity_poly.entity_id
_entity_poly.type
_entity_poly.pdbx_seq_one_letter_code
_entity_poly.pdbx_strand_id
1 'polypeptide(L)'
;MPCNQCRSGSLIYVEDLAIFVYFMHNVQMKNRIFTCLALAGLGLLAACGGADTNEAYLKNAARVTTTTAIATTTTSPATTTTVASSSGSTKSVICGADNAEFPDLTQFAGAGSGYDAPKVVVTCGSDTLTVASNGITSYTYVQKTPAGLKSQNFSWTVSTKPKIASATTSIETKMSAVAFTVTGLPIYGPMEGPTPSQEAYGDPVYNDLLDSCGGHTGYNADYHYHKILAISSCSLEETIIGYALDGFPIYSNPQYKWKSGYEKTGNPTSYSWNAYTYTGGTSTLDKCNGQEQSDGSYRYYVTESFPYVIGCYAGTAKKQTGVAAQAMPPMGSVSKSSAFLCTINRDDLNRLGDVAS
;
A
#
# COMPACT_ATOMS: atom_id res chain seq x y z
N MET A 1 -55.19 -37.09 -1.62
CA MET A 1 -55.94 -37.00 -0.35
C MET A 1 -55.56 -35.70 0.35
N PRO A 2 -56.44 -34.69 0.32
CA PRO A 2 -56.35 -33.47 1.10
C PRO A 2 -57.31 -33.49 2.30
N CYS A 3 -57.09 -32.63 3.30
CA CYS A 3 -58.12 -32.14 4.23
C CYS A 3 -57.79 -30.65 4.49
N ASN A 4 -58.45 -29.70 3.81
CA ASN A 4 -59.74 -29.05 4.11
C ASN A 4 -59.81 -28.40 5.51
N GLN A 5 -59.77 -27.06 5.56
CA GLN A 5 -60.91 -26.12 5.81
C GLN A 5 -61.05 -25.80 7.32
N CYS A 6 -61.30 -24.59 7.84
CA CYS A 6 -62.17 -23.45 7.51
C CYS A 6 -61.55 -22.16 8.12
N ARG A 7 -61.54 -20.96 7.49
CA ARG A 7 -62.61 -19.96 7.20
C ARG A 7 -62.96 -19.01 8.37
N SER A 8 -63.14 -17.72 8.01
CA SER A 8 -63.73 -16.57 8.74
C SER A 8 -62.75 -15.76 9.60
N GLY A 9 -62.65 -14.42 9.54
CA GLY A 9 -63.38 -13.38 8.83
C GLY A 9 -63.06 -12.02 9.48
N SER A 10 -62.70 -11.03 8.66
CA SER A 10 -63.15 -9.63 8.67
C SER A 10 -63.07 -8.70 9.93
N LEU A 11 -62.42 -7.55 9.70
CA LEU A 11 -62.85 -6.15 9.95
C LEU A 11 -62.09 -5.26 11.00
N ILE A 12 -61.26 -4.37 10.43
CA ILE A 12 -61.06 -2.91 10.56
C ILE A 12 -60.75 -2.17 11.90
N TYR A 13 -59.89 -1.15 11.70
CA TYR A 13 -59.64 0.15 12.37
C TYR A 13 -58.64 0.13 13.55
N VAL A 14 -57.68 1.06 13.74
CA VAL A 14 -56.96 2.09 12.96
C VAL A 14 -56.04 2.82 13.96
N GLU A 15 -54.90 3.32 13.46
CA GLU A 15 -53.91 4.29 14.02
C GLU A 15 -52.98 3.90 15.20
N ASP A 16 -51.70 4.08 14.89
CA ASP A 16 -50.73 4.91 15.60
C ASP A 16 -49.70 4.37 16.62
N LEU A 17 -48.47 4.79 16.32
CA LEU A 17 -47.27 5.00 17.13
C LEU A 17 -46.54 3.80 17.77
N ALA A 18 -45.54 3.33 17.01
CA ALA A 18 -44.12 3.56 17.25
C ALA A 18 -43.51 3.30 18.66
N ILE A 19 -42.44 2.46 18.63
CA ILE A 19 -41.15 2.53 19.36
C ILE A 19 -40.90 1.54 20.53
N PHE A 20 -40.03 0.58 20.19
CA PHE A 20 -38.88 -0.01 20.90
C PHE A 20 -39.01 -0.49 22.36
N VAL A 21 -38.81 -1.81 22.56
CA VAL A 21 -38.22 -2.40 23.79
C VAL A 21 -37.45 -3.71 23.47
N TYR A 22 -36.15 -3.71 23.86
CA TYR A 22 -35.32 -4.83 24.34
C TYR A 22 -34.77 -5.89 23.34
N PHE A 23 -33.61 -6.53 23.51
CA PHE A 23 -32.66 -6.76 24.62
C PHE A 23 -31.38 -7.38 23.97
N MET A 24 -30.13 -7.09 24.33
CA MET A 24 -29.26 -7.82 25.28
C MET A 24 -27.82 -7.31 25.05
N HIS A 25 -27.15 -6.71 26.05
CA HIS A 25 -26.24 -7.36 27.02
C HIS A 25 -24.90 -7.86 26.45
N ASN A 26 -23.81 -7.10 26.68
CA ASN A 26 -22.76 -7.36 27.68
C ASN A 26 -21.60 -6.33 27.50
N VAL A 27 -21.25 -5.45 28.46
CA VAL A 27 -20.48 -5.70 29.71
C VAL A 27 -19.02 -6.05 29.36
N GLN A 28 -17.93 -5.32 29.64
CA GLN A 28 -17.59 -4.20 30.54
C GLN A 28 -16.27 -3.55 30.10
N MET A 29 -16.08 -2.25 30.34
CA MET A 29 -14.92 -1.75 31.11
C MET A 29 -15.27 -0.39 31.72
N LYS A 30 -15.29 -0.36 33.05
CA LYS A 30 -15.80 0.72 33.88
C LYS A 30 -14.62 1.54 34.41
N ASN A 31 -14.65 2.84 34.10
CA ASN A 31 -13.83 3.90 34.70
C ASN A 31 -13.81 3.80 36.23
N ARG A 32 -12.64 4.05 36.83
CA ARG A 32 -12.49 4.34 38.26
C ARG A 32 -12.05 5.79 38.45
N ILE A 33 -12.86 6.52 39.21
CA ILE A 33 -12.73 7.92 39.61
C ILE A 33 -12.29 7.98 41.08
N PHE A 34 -11.24 8.78 41.31
CA PHE A 34 -10.89 9.65 42.45
C PHE A 34 -10.97 9.20 43.92
N THR A 35 -9.91 9.57 44.66
CA THR A 35 -9.98 10.00 46.06
C THR A 35 -9.17 11.29 46.24
N CYS A 36 -9.78 12.26 46.92
CA CYS A 36 -9.34 13.62 47.15
C CYS A 36 -8.19 13.74 48.16
N LEU A 37 -7.32 14.73 47.95
CA LEU A 37 -6.74 15.53 49.04
C LEU A 37 -6.52 16.96 48.55
N ALA A 38 -7.15 17.89 49.26
CA ALA A 38 -7.18 19.31 48.99
C ALA A 38 -5.92 20.00 49.53
N LEU A 39 -5.44 21.03 48.81
CA LEU A 39 -4.87 22.22 49.43
C LEU A 39 -5.04 23.42 48.49
N ALA A 40 -5.55 24.48 49.09
CA ALA A 40 -6.01 25.71 48.46
C ALA A 40 -4.86 26.57 47.93
N GLY A 41 -5.11 27.27 46.83
CA GLY A 41 -4.26 28.33 46.29
C GLY A 41 -5.04 29.17 45.31
N LEU A 42 -5.56 30.30 45.79
CA LEU A 42 -6.37 31.28 45.08
C LEU A 42 -5.53 32.00 44.00
N GLY A 43 -6.02 32.07 42.77
CA GLY A 43 -5.43 32.88 41.70
C GLY A 43 -6.38 33.02 40.51
N LEU A 44 -7.18 34.10 40.50
CA LEU A 44 -7.87 34.56 39.30
C LEU A 44 -6.83 35.02 38.25
N LEU A 45 -6.96 34.59 37.00
CA LEU A 45 -7.21 35.46 35.83
C LEU A 45 -7.21 34.67 34.51
N ALA A 46 -8.01 35.19 33.58
CA ALA A 46 -7.96 35.06 32.12
C ALA A 46 -8.49 33.77 31.47
N ALA A 47 -9.66 33.93 30.85
CA ALA A 47 -10.23 33.05 29.84
C ALA A 47 -9.40 33.05 28.54
N CYS A 48 -9.17 31.89 27.96
CA CYS A 48 -9.03 31.66 26.51
C CYS A 48 -9.36 30.19 26.22
N GLY A 49 -10.17 29.96 25.18
CA GLY A 49 -10.71 28.66 24.81
C GLY A 49 -9.64 27.63 24.44
N GLY A 50 -9.83 26.40 24.91
CA GLY A 50 -9.09 25.24 24.45
C GLY A 50 -9.65 24.76 23.11
N ALA A 51 -8.82 24.77 22.08
CA ALA A 51 -8.99 23.96 20.90
C ALA A 51 -7.92 22.87 20.94
N ASP A 52 -8.37 21.62 20.90
CA ASP A 52 -7.53 20.43 20.77
C ASP A 52 -6.71 20.52 19.47
N THR A 53 -5.39 20.62 19.57
CA THR A 53 -4.49 20.54 18.41
C THR A 53 -3.88 19.14 18.31
N ASN A 54 -4.34 18.39 17.30
CA ASN A 54 -3.72 17.18 16.80
C ASN A 54 -2.25 17.46 16.39
N GLU A 55 -1.32 16.71 16.97
CA GLU A 55 0.14 16.79 16.76
C GLU A 55 0.62 16.38 15.35
N ALA A 56 -0.27 16.02 14.42
CA ALA A 56 0.07 15.53 13.10
C ALA A 56 0.18 16.61 12.00
N TYR A 57 -0.16 17.88 12.27
CA TYR A 57 -0.31 18.90 11.21
C TYR A 57 0.82 19.94 11.10
N LEU A 58 1.90 19.84 11.89
CA LEU A 58 2.93 20.89 11.96
C LEU A 58 4.27 20.59 11.27
N LYS A 59 4.48 19.41 10.68
CA LYS A 59 5.77 19.14 9.99
C LYS A 59 5.96 19.90 8.67
N ASN A 60 4.87 20.38 8.02
CA ASN A 60 4.97 20.95 6.66
C ASN A 60 4.68 22.46 6.52
N ALA A 61 4.36 23.19 7.59
CA ALA A 61 4.14 24.64 7.52
C ALA A 61 5.38 25.50 7.85
N ALA A 62 6.39 24.94 8.54
CA ALA A 62 7.50 25.72 9.10
C ALA A 62 8.75 25.81 8.20
N ARG A 63 8.73 25.28 6.97
CA ARG A 63 9.90 25.30 6.06
C ARG A 63 9.73 26.23 4.86
N VAL A 64 8.58 26.86 4.70
CA VAL A 64 8.30 27.85 3.65
C VAL A 64 8.21 29.23 4.28
N THR A 65 9.35 29.80 4.66
CA THR A 65 9.48 31.24 4.89
C THR A 65 10.89 31.65 4.49
N THR A 66 10.99 32.81 3.80
CA THR A 66 12.16 33.40 3.11
C THR A 66 12.37 32.81 1.70
N THR A 67 12.10 33.49 0.58
CA THR A 67 12.34 34.90 0.24
C THR A 67 11.35 35.34 -0.86
N THR A 68 10.61 36.43 -0.64
CA THR A 68 9.86 37.11 -1.70
C THR A 68 10.85 37.86 -2.59
N ALA A 69 11.09 37.36 -3.80
CA ALA A 69 11.70 38.13 -4.88
C ALA A 69 10.65 38.35 -5.97
N ILE A 70 10.42 39.62 -6.29
CA ILE A 70 9.49 40.09 -7.32
C ILE A 70 10.03 39.65 -8.69
N ALA A 71 9.29 38.81 -9.40
CA ALA A 71 9.68 38.33 -10.72
C ALA A 71 9.19 39.30 -11.82
N THR A 72 10.13 40.03 -12.40
CA THR A 72 9.97 40.73 -13.68
C THR A 72 10.05 39.71 -14.82
N THR A 73 9.13 39.79 -15.78
CA THR A 73 9.04 38.90 -16.94
C THR A 73 10.20 39.12 -17.91
N THR A 74 11.09 38.13 -18.04
CA THR A 74 11.99 37.98 -19.20
C THR A 74 12.08 36.52 -19.60
N THR A 75 11.73 36.24 -20.84
CA THR A 75 11.86 34.95 -21.54
C THR A 75 13.33 34.64 -21.84
N SER A 76 13.85 33.53 -21.32
CA SER A 76 15.14 32.94 -21.73
C SER A 76 15.15 31.42 -21.46
N PRO A 77 15.92 30.63 -22.23
CA PRO A 77 15.61 29.22 -22.50
C PRO A 77 15.99 28.26 -21.37
N ALA A 78 15.36 27.07 -21.42
CA ALA A 78 15.46 25.99 -20.47
C ALA A 78 16.92 25.67 -20.08
N THR A 79 17.26 25.94 -18.83
CA THR A 79 18.52 25.53 -18.22
C THR A 79 18.34 24.14 -17.61
N THR A 80 19.11 23.17 -18.07
CA THR A 80 19.21 21.84 -17.47
C THR A 80 19.86 21.97 -16.08
N THR A 81 19.06 21.84 -15.02
CA THR A 81 19.59 21.67 -13.66
C THR A 81 20.15 20.26 -13.55
N THR A 82 21.46 20.11 -13.64
CA THR A 82 22.14 18.89 -13.21
C THR A 82 22.14 18.85 -11.69
N VAL A 83 21.14 18.18 -11.10
CA VAL A 83 21.27 17.72 -9.72
C VAL A 83 22.15 16.48 -9.77
N ALA A 84 23.46 16.69 -9.67
CA ALA A 84 24.36 15.61 -9.33
C ALA A 84 24.04 15.21 -7.89
N SER A 85 23.30 14.12 -7.71
CA SER A 85 23.22 13.43 -6.42
C SER A 85 24.63 12.94 -6.09
N SER A 86 25.35 13.74 -5.31
CA SER A 86 26.57 13.28 -4.66
C SER A 86 26.20 12.11 -3.76
N SER A 87 26.77 10.95 -4.07
CA SER A 87 26.86 9.81 -3.18
C SER A 87 27.24 10.28 -1.77
N GLY A 88 26.28 10.26 -0.83
CA GLY A 88 26.50 10.64 0.58
C GLY A 88 25.50 11.60 1.23
N SER A 89 24.40 11.99 0.58
CA SER A 89 23.38 12.86 1.21
C SER A 89 22.41 12.07 2.10
N THR A 90 22.44 12.32 3.41
CA THR A 90 21.53 11.79 4.45
C THR A 90 20.17 12.51 4.49
N LYS A 91 19.65 12.90 3.33
CA LYS A 91 18.43 13.71 3.20
C LYS A 91 17.53 13.11 2.14
N SER A 92 16.23 13.23 2.37
CA SER A 92 15.21 12.85 1.40
C SER A 92 15.43 13.54 0.06
N VAL A 93 15.07 12.85 -1.01
CA VAL A 93 15.22 13.34 -2.38
C VAL A 93 13.83 13.66 -2.94
N ILE A 94 13.64 14.90 -3.36
CA ILE A 94 12.41 15.34 -4.04
C ILE A 94 12.58 15.10 -5.55
N CYS A 95 11.64 14.37 -6.16
CA CYS A 95 11.75 13.96 -7.55
C CYS A 95 10.41 13.85 -8.27
N GLY A 96 10.45 13.90 -9.61
CA GLY A 96 9.27 13.83 -10.48
C GLY A 96 8.59 15.18 -10.67
N ALA A 97 7.66 15.26 -11.64
CA ALA A 97 6.90 16.49 -11.88
C ALA A 97 6.03 16.88 -10.67
N ASP A 98 5.64 15.88 -9.88
CA ASP A 98 4.78 16.03 -8.72
C ASP A 98 5.55 16.27 -7.40
N ASN A 99 6.90 16.35 -7.47
CA ASN A 99 7.77 16.55 -6.30
C ASN A 99 7.56 15.51 -5.18
N ALA A 100 7.50 14.22 -5.52
CA ALA A 100 7.42 13.15 -4.54
C ALA A 100 8.69 13.09 -3.68
N GLU A 101 8.51 12.80 -2.39
CA GLU A 101 9.60 12.67 -1.43
C GLU A 101 10.05 11.21 -1.29
N PHE A 102 11.30 10.94 -1.64
CA PHE A 102 11.96 9.65 -1.46
C PHE A 102 12.74 9.69 -0.14
N PRO A 103 12.34 8.93 0.89
CA PRO A 103 12.95 9.03 2.22
C PRO A 103 14.36 8.43 2.24
N ASP A 104 15.21 8.97 3.12
CA ASP A 104 16.47 8.31 3.48
C ASP A 104 16.15 7.06 4.32
N LEU A 105 16.36 5.88 3.76
CA LEU A 105 16.03 4.63 4.44
C LEU A 105 17.04 4.24 5.54
N THR A 106 18.20 4.92 5.62
CA THR A 106 19.22 4.60 6.62
C THR A 106 18.81 4.96 8.06
N GLN A 107 17.79 5.80 8.21
CA GLN A 107 17.25 6.18 9.52
C GLN A 107 16.31 5.13 10.13
N PHE A 108 15.90 4.10 9.37
CA PHE A 108 14.97 3.09 9.84
C PHE A 108 15.69 1.80 10.26
N ALA A 109 15.11 1.09 11.24
CA ALA A 109 15.66 -0.17 11.74
C ALA A 109 15.66 -1.29 10.69
N GLY A 110 14.80 -1.20 9.66
CA GLY A 110 14.70 -2.19 8.61
C GLY A 110 13.97 -3.47 9.04
N ALA A 111 14.11 -4.52 8.23
CA ALA A 111 13.43 -5.81 8.41
C ALA A 111 13.79 -6.58 9.69
N GLY A 112 14.85 -6.19 10.40
CA GLY A 112 15.34 -6.85 11.61
C GLY A 112 16.67 -7.56 11.41
N SER A 113 17.16 -8.24 12.44
CA SER A 113 18.46 -8.92 12.42
C SER A 113 18.50 -10.04 11.37
N GLY A 114 19.57 -10.12 10.60
CA GLY A 114 19.77 -11.16 9.58
C GLY A 114 19.30 -10.75 8.17
N TYR A 115 18.73 -9.56 8.01
CA TYR A 115 18.43 -8.96 6.72
C TYR A 115 19.39 -7.80 6.41
N ASP A 116 19.56 -7.51 5.13
CA ASP A 116 20.29 -6.31 4.69
C ASP A 116 19.54 -5.04 5.13
N ALA A 117 20.26 -3.93 5.29
CA ALA A 117 19.62 -2.65 5.52
C ALA A 117 18.77 -2.22 4.30
N PRO A 118 17.59 -1.60 4.49
CA PRO A 118 16.76 -1.10 3.39
C PRO A 118 17.49 0.00 2.61
N LYS A 119 17.37 -0.04 1.28
CA LYS A 119 18.05 0.92 0.41
C LYS A 119 17.16 1.33 -0.76
N VAL A 120 17.07 2.64 -0.97
CA VAL A 120 16.47 3.25 -2.15
C VAL A 120 17.41 4.33 -2.69
N VAL A 121 17.55 4.40 -4.01
CA VAL A 121 18.31 5.43 -4.71
C VAL A 121 17.47 5.91 -5.88
N VAL A 122 17.26 7.21 -5.97
CA VAL A 122 16.46 7.82 -7.03
C VAL A 122 17.34 8.69 -7.94
N THR A 123 17.04 8.63 -9.24
CA THR A 123 17.63 9.49 -10.27
C THR A 123 16.52 10.18 -11.04
N CYS A 124 16.58 11.51 -11.08
CA CYS A 124 15.59 12.37 -11.72
C CYS A 124 16.11 12.89 -13.06
N GLY A 125 15.53 12.41 -14.14
CA GLY A 125 15.71 13.00 -15.48
C GLY A 125 14.57 13.97 -15.80
N SER A 126 14.74 14.75 -16.87
CA SER A 126 13.70 15.66 -17.40
C SER A 126 12.44 14.92 -17.84
N ASP A 127 12.60 13.68 -18.31
CA ASP A 127 11.53 12.87 -18.92
C ASP A 127 11.33 11.52 -18.22
N THR A 128 12.25 11.13 -17.33
CA THR A 128 12.22 9.82 -16.67
C THR A 128 12.60 9.91 -15.20
N LEU A 129 11.85 9.20 -14.37
CA LEU A 129 12.18 8.89 -12.99
C LEU A 129 12.72 7.47 -12.95
N THR A 130 13.91 7.25 -12.38
CA THR A 130 14.47 5.92 -12.15
C THR A 130 14.72 5.70 -10.66
N VAL A 131 14.26 4.56 -10.14
CA VAL A 131 14.40 4.20 -8.72
C VAL A 131 15.03 2.83 -8.60
N ALA A 132 16.20 2.74 -7.98
CA ALA A 132 16.86 1.50 -7.63
C ALA A 132 16.59 1.16 -6.16
N SER A 133 16.18 -0.08 -5.86
CA SER A 133 15.91 -0.52 -4.49
C SER A 133 16.31 -1.97 -4.27
N ASN A 134 16.73 -2.30 -3.05
CA ASN A 134 17.02 -3.67 -2.65
C ASN A 134 15.80 -4.46 -2.17
N GLY A 135 14.60 -3.87 -2.17
CA GLY A 135 13.37 -4.59 -1.84
C GLY A 135 13.22 -5.01 -0.37
N ILE A 136 14.07 -4.52 0.52
CA ILE A 136 13.96 -4.77 1.96
C ILE A 136 13.07 -3.72 2.60
N THR A 137 12.17 -4.16 3.49
CA THR A 137 11.27 -3.27 4.23
C THR A 137 12.04 -2.35 5.18
N SER A 138 11.58 -1.11 5.31
CA SER A 138 12.09 -0.16 6.31
C SER A 138 11.58 -0.42 7.73
N TYR A 139 10.72 -1.42 7.90
CA TYR A 139 10.12 -1.84 9.15
C TYR A 139 10.32 -3.34 9.35
N THR A 140 10.11 -3.82 10.58
CA THR A 140 10.29 -5.22 10.96
C THR A 140 9.48 -6.14 10.05
N TYR A 141 10.16 -7.12 9.46
CA TYR A 141 9.52 -8.10 8.60
C TYR A 141 8.74 -9.11 9.43
N VAL A 142 7.50 -9.37 9.02
CA VAL A 142 6.66 -10.42 9.57
C VAL A 142 6.35 -11.40 8.45
N GLN A 143 6.75 -12.65 8.64
CA GLN A 143 6.50 -13.69 7.65
C GLN A 143 5.02 -14.07 7.62
N LYS A 144 4.36 -13.81 6.50
CA LYS A 144 2.94 -14.12 6.26
C LYS A 144 2.72 -15.29 5.30
N THR A 145 3.71 -15.55 4.44
CA THR A 145 3.70 -16.63 3.45
C THR A 145 4.89 -17.56 3.68
N PRO A 146 4.93 -18.77 3.08
CA PRO A 146 6.05 -19.70 3.26
C PRO A 146 7.40 -19.17 2.76
N ALA A 147 7.41 -18.25 1.80
CA ALA A 147 8.63 -17.62 1.32
C ALA A 147 9.12 -16.56 2.31
N GLY A 148 10.41 -16.60 2.65
CA GLY A 148 11.04 -15.56 3.48
C GLY A 148 11.28 -14.26 2.72
N LEU A 149 11.99 -13.32 3.35
CA LEU A 149 12.43 -12.06 2.75
C LEU A 149 13.88 -12.15 2.27
N LYS A 150 14.16 -11.66 1.06
CA LYS A 150 15.51 -11.54 0.52
C LYS A 150 15.69 -10.24 -0.25
N SER A 151 16.90 -9.69 -0.20
CA SER A 151 17.30 -8.57 -1.04
C SER A 151 17.15 -8.89 -2.53
N GLN A 152 16.60 -7.91 -3.23
CA GLN A 152 16.38 -7.87 -4.66
C GLN A 152 17.27 -6.79 -5.30
N ASN A 153 17.17 -6.63 -6.62
CA ASN A 153 17.86 -5.57 -7.35
C ASN A 153 16.88 -4.82 -8.26
N PHE A 154 15.84 -4.24 -7.66
CA PHE A 154 14.79 -3.56 -8.40
C PHE A 154 15.33 -2.30 -9.08
N SER A 155 14.91 -2.10 -10.32
CA SER A 155 15.14 -0.87 -11.08
C SER A 155 13.84 -0.46 -11.76
N TRP A 156 13.15 0.48 -11.15
CA TRP A 156 11.91 1.06 -11.65
C TRP A 156 12.22 2.20 -12.59
N THR A 157 11.47 2.33 -13.67
CA THR A 157 11.57 3.49 -14.57
C THR A 157 10.20 3.88 -15.09
N VAL A 158 9.83 5.14 -14.89
CA VAL A 158 8.56 5.72 -15.39
C VAL A 158 8.79 7.05 -16.10
N SER A 159 7.79 7.53 -16.82
CA SER A 159 7.81 8.88 -17.40
C SER A 159 7.55 9.91 -16.29
N THR A 160 8.24 11.05 -16.31
CA THR A 160 7.86 12.21 -15.48
C THR A 160 6.76 13.06 -16.12
N LYS A 161 6.33 12.72 -17.33
CA LYS A 161 5.29 13.41 -18.10
C LYS A 161 4.25 12.38 -18.58
N PRO A 162 3.54 11.69 -17.67
CA PRO A 162 2.49 10.76 -18.06
C PRO A 162 1.36 11.50 -18.78
N LYS A 163 0.66 10.79 -19.67
CA LYS A 163 -0.51 11.31 -20.39
C LYS A 163 -1.64 10.31 -20.25
N ILE A 164 -2.86 10.82 -20.08
CA ILE A 164 -4.07 9.98 -20.08
C ILE A 164 -4.17 9.37 -21.48
N ALA A 165 -4.27 8.04 -21.54
CA ALA A 165 -4.41 7.30 -22.77
C ALA A 165 -5.86 7.37 -23.27
N SER A 166 -6.07 7.18 -24.57
CA SER A 166 -7.43 7.12 -25.15
C SER A 166 -8.26 5.93 -24.64
N ALA A 167 -7.60 4.92 -24.07
CA ALA A 167 -8.22 3.76 -23.46
C ALA A 167 -7.37 3.28 -22.28
N THR A 168 -8.02 2.82 -21.22
CA THR A 168 -7.37 2.24 -20.05
C THR A 168 -6.81 0.86 -20.36
N THR A 169 -5.69 0.48 -19.73
CA THR A 169 -5.13 -0.87 -19.83
C THR A 169 -5.46 -1.70 -18.60
N SER A 170 -6.15 -2.84 -18.77
CA SER A 170 -6.50 -3.73 -17.67
C SER A 170 -5.27 -4.36 -17.02
N ILE A 171 -5.35 -4.56 -15.70
CA ILE A 171 -4.37 -5.33 -14.90
C ILE A 171 -4.97 -6.62 -14.34
N GLU A 172 -6.20 -7.00 -14.73
CA GLU A 172 -6.95 -8.09 -14.11
C GLU A 172 -6.26 -9.46 -14.18
N THR A 173 -5.38 -9.66 -15.17
CA THR A 173 -4.58 -10.89 -15.33
C THR A 173 -3.11 -10.69 -14.99
N LYS A 174 -2.73 -9.51 -14.49
CA LYS A 174 -1.35 -9.13 -14.25
C LYS A 174 -0.85 -9.64 -12.91
N MET A 175 -0.09 -10.73 -12.96
CA MET A 175 0.61 -11.34 -11.81
C MET A 175 2.01 -10.74 -11.61
N SER A 176 2.13 -9.41 -11.55
CA SER A 176 3.43 -8.74 -11.41
C SER A 176 3.24 -7.34 -10.82
N ALA A 177 4.34 -6.66 -10.50
CA ALA A 177 4.30 -5.27 -10.07
C ALA A 177 3.48 -4.40 -11.02
N VAL A 178 2.52 -3.68 -10.46
CA VAL A 178 1.70 -2.67 -11.16
C VAL A 178 2.17 -1.25 -10.86
N ALA A 179 2.89 -1.07 -9.76
CA ALA A 179 3.45 0.19 -9.28
C ALA A 179 4.63 -0.07 -8.33
N PHE A 180 5.24 1.00 -7.84
CA PHE A 180 6.24 0.96 -6.78
C PHE A 180 6.07 2.17 -5.85
N THR A 181 6.49 2.00 -4.60
CA THR A 181 6.42 3.04 -3.56
C THR A 181 7.63 3.98 -3.61
N VAL A 182 7.57 5.09 -2.87
CA VAL A 182 8.71 5.99 -2.67
C VAL A 182 9.87 5.35 -1.88
N THR A 183 9.63 4.24 -1.17
CA THR A 183 10.69 3.42 -0.57
C THR A 183 11.28 2.39 -1.55
N GLY A 184 10.74 2.34 -2.77
CA GLY A 184 11.18 1.46 -3.85
C GLY A 184 10.64 0.03 -3.76
N LEU A 185 9.70 -0.25 -2.85
CA LEU A 185 9.03 -1.55 -2.76
C LEU A 185 7.94 -1.69 -3.85
N PRO A 186 7.80 -2.87 -4.47
CA PRO A 186 6.74 -3.14 -5.44
C PRO A 186 5.33 -3.06 -4.84
N ILE A 187 4.37 -2.74 -5.70
CA ILE A 187 2.93 -2.81 -5.44
C ILE A 187 2.34 -3.71 -6.51
N TYR A 188 1.62 -4.76 -6.11
CA TYR A 188 0.97 -5.73 -6.97
C TYR A 188 -0.54 -5.44 -7.03
N GLY A 189 -1.23 -6.08 -7.97
CA GLY A 189 -2.69 -5.96 -8.09
C GLY A 189 -3.44 -6.59 -6.91
N PRO A 190 -4.77 -6.48 -6.85
CA PRO A 190 -5.58 -6.90 -5.69
C PRO A 190 -5.86 -8.42 -5.65
N MET A 191 -4.92 -9.24 -6.14
CA MET A 191 -5.10 -10.67 -6.28
C MET A 191 -3.82 -11.43 -5.97
N GLU A 192 -4.01 -12.62 -5.43
CA GLU A 192 -2.97 -13.58 -5.09
C GLU A 192 -2.55 -14.48 -6.25
N GLY A 193 -1.50 -15.26 -6.00
CA GLY A 193 -1.12 -16.36 -6.88
C GLY A 193 -2.19 -17.46 -6.98
N PRO A 194 -1.98 -18.46 -7.86
CA PRO A 194 -2.94 -19.53 -8.11
C PRO A 194 -2.98 -20.63 -7.02
N THR A 195 -2.34 -20.44 -5.87
CA THR A 195 -2.16 -21.49 -4.86
C THR A 195 -2.35 -20.94 -3.45
N PRO A 196 -3.12 -21.61 -2.58
CA PRO A 196 -3.82 -22.88 -2.83
C PRO A 196 -4.96 -22.74 -3.85
N SER A 197 -5.36 -23.83 -4.52
CA SER A 197 -6.32 -23.76 -5.63
C SER A 197 -7.70 -23.25 -5.22
N GLN A 198 -8.07 -23.45 -3.95
CA GLN A 198 -9.29 -22.96 -3.33
C GLN A 198 -9.31 -21.42 -3.19
N GLU A 199 -8.13 -20.80 -3.13
CA GLU A 199 -7.93 -19.36 -2.95
C GLU A 199 -7.25 -18.73 -4.17
N ALA A 200 -7.19 -19.46 -5.29
CA ALA A 200 -6.48 -19.03 -6.48
C ALA A 200 -6.99 -17.67 -6.96
N TYR A 201 -6.07 -16.72 -7.14
CA TYR A 201 -6.38 -15.35 -7.56
C TYR A 201 -7.35 -14.62 -6.62
N GLY A 202 -7.42 -15.05 -5.36
CA GLY A 202 -8.23 -14.45 -4.31
C GLY A 202 -7.70 -13.11 -3.83
N ASP A 203 -8.50 -12.41 -3.04
CA ASP A 203 -8.12 -11.15 -2.42
C ASP A 203 -7.27 -11.39 -1.16
N PRO A 204 -5.98 -10.99 -1.14
CA PRO A 204 -5.10 -11.24 0.00
C PRO A 204 -5.52 -10.51 1.28
N VAL A 205 -6.27 -9.40 1.15
CA VAL A 205 -6.84 -8.71 2.31
C VAL A 205 -7.89 -9.59 2.96
N TYR A 206 -8.72 -10.27 2.15
CA TYR A 206 -9.80 -11.10 2.65
C TYR A 206 -9.30 -12.47 3.17
N ASN A 207 -8.25 -13.01 2.55
CA ASN A 207 -7.64 -14.28 2.95
C ASN A 207 -6.61 -14.12 4.08
N ASP A 208 -6.48 -12.90 4.65
CA ASP A 208 -5.65 -12.60 5.82
C ASP A 208 -4.15 -12.85 5.62
N LEU A 209 -3.69 -12.67 4.38
CA LEU A 209 -2.32 -12.97 3.92
C LEU A 209 -1.35 -11.79 4.05
N LEU A 210 -1.83 -10.64 4.49
CA LEU A 210 -1.01 -9.42 4.57
C LEU A 210 -0.49 -9.16 5.99
N ASP A 211 0.64 -8.47 6.05
CA ASP A 211 1.17 -7.91 7.29
C ASP A 211 0.47 -6.59 7.67
N SER A 212 0.91 -5.97 8.76
CA SER A 212 0.35 -4.71 9.26
C SER A 212 0.56 -3.51 8.32
N CYS A 213 1.37 -3.64 7.27
CA CYS A 213 1.58 -2.61 6.26
C CYS A 213 0.88 -2.93 4.93
N GLY A 214 0.20 -4.08 4.84
CA GLY A 214 -0.60 -4.47 3.69
C GLY A 214 0.19 -5.19 2.59
N GLY A 215 1.35 -5.78 2.94
CA GLY A 215 2.16 -6.57 2.02
C GLY A 215 2.57 -7.92 2.58
N HIS A 216 3.25 -8.71 1.76
CA HIS A 216 3.90 -9.96 2.13
C HIS A 216 5.00 -10.29 1.11
N THR A 217 5.65 -11.44 1.29
CA THR A 217 6.66 -11.97 0.38
C THR A 217 6.06 -12.90 -0.67
N GLY A 218 6.52 -12.75 -1.92
CA GLY A 218 6.21 -13.65 -3.04
C GLY A 218 7.16 -14.83 -3.14
N TYR A 219 6.94 -15.65 -4.18
CA TYR A 219 7.76 -16.84 -4.47
C TYR A 219 9.27 -16.54 -4.56
N ASN A 220 9.64 -15.38 -5.10
CA ASN A 220 11.05 -14.99 -5.25
C ASN A 220 11.66 -14.37 -3.97
N ALA A 221 10.98 -14.50 -2.83
CA ALA A 221 11.31 -13.82 -1.58
C ALA A 221 11.35 -12.28 -1.70
N ASP A 222 10.64 -11.73 -2.68
CA ASP A 222 10.42 -10.30 -2.84
C ASP A 222 9.24 -9.85 -1.98
N TYR A 223 9.43 -8.84 -1.15
CA TYR A 223 8.33 -8.18 -0.47
C TYR A 223 7.56 -7.29 -1.45
N HIS A 224 6.24 -7.30 -1.41
CA HIS A 224 5.38 -6.40 -2.17
C HIS A 224 4.08 -6.10 -1.44
N TYR A 225 3.48 -4.94 -1.76
CA TYR A 225 2.18 -4.55 -1.26
C TYR A 225 1.05 -5.03 -2.17
N HIS A 226 -0.05 -5.46 -1.58
CA HIS A 226 -1.35 -5.58 -2.28
C HIS A 226 -2.33 -4.49 -1.82
N LYS A 227 -2.15 -4.02 -0.58
CA LYS A 227 -2.84 -2.87 0.00
C LYS A 227 -1.79 -1.98 0.66
N ILE A 228 -2.02 -0.68 0.66
CA ILE A 228 -1.10 0.25 1.32
C ILE A 228 -1.82 0.96 2.44
N LEU A 229 -1.26 0.80 3.64
CA LEU A 229 -1.58 1.68 4.77
C LEU A 229 -0.54 2.80 4.77
N ALA A 230 -0.94 3.98 4.30
CA ALA A 230 -0.09 5.17 4.22
C ALA A 230 0.12 5.78 5.62
N ILE A 231 0.89 5.08 6.45
CA ILE A 231 1.14 5.41 7.86
C ILE A 231 2.64 5.43 8.15
N SER A 232 3.02 6.14 9.22
CA SER A 232 4.42 6.34 9.62
C SER A 232 5.16 5.03 9.90
N SER A 233 4.51 4.05 10.52
CA SER A 233 5.09 2.73 10.81
C SER A 233 5.51 1.96 9.55
N CYS A 234 4.94 2.29 8.39
CA CYS A 234 5.26 1.69 7.10
C CYS A 234 6.18 2.58 6.24
N SER A 235 6.63 3.73 6.77
CA SER A 235 7.45 4.72 6.05
C SER A 235 6.76 5.32 4.81
N LEU A 236 5.43 5.43 4.87
CA LEU A 236 4.59 5.90 3.76
C LEU A 236 3.62 7.01 4.20
N GLU A 237 3.98 7.81 5.20
CA GLU A 237 3.22 9.00 5.63
C GLU A 237 3.46 10.20 4.70
N GLU A 238 3.46 9.94 3.40
CA GLU A 238 3.73 10.94 2.37
C GLU A 238 2.45 11.32 1.63
N THR A 239 2.42 12.52 1.05
CA THR A 239 1.31 12.88 0.14
C THR A 239 1.33 12.00 -1.10
N ILE A 240 2.51 11.74 -1.66
CA ILE A 240 2.74 10.80 -2.75
C ILE A 240 3.49 9.60 -2.19
N ILE A 241 2.86 8.45 -2.21
CA ILE A 241 3.41 7.22 -1.64
C ILE A 241 4.11 6.35 -2.67
N GLY A 242 3.99 6.67 -3.97
CA GLY A 242 4.55 5.90 -5.06
C GLY A 242 4.12 6.37 -6.44
N TYR A 243 4.50 5.59 -7.45
CA TYR A 243 4.15 5.80 -8.84
C TYR A 243 3.65 4.52 -9.48
N ALA A 244 2.57 4.65 -10.25
CA ALA A 244 2.12 3.61 -11.16
C ALA A 244 3.11 3.44 -12.31
N LEU A 245 3.17 2.24 -12.92
CA LEU A 245 4.09 2.00 -14.03
C LEU A 245 3.76 2.82 -15.29
N ASP A 246 2.55 3.40 -15.39
CA ASP A 246 2.19 4.39 -16.42
C ASP A 246 2.67 5.82 -16.12
N GLY A 247 3.31 6.02 -14.97
CA GLY A 247 3.97 7.25 -14.56
C GLY A 247 3.12 8.20 -13.75
N PHE A 248 1.83 7.93 -13.56
CA PHE A 248 1.01 8.77 -12.69
C PHE A 248 1.31 8.52 -11.20
N PRO A 249 1.30 9.57 -10.37
CA PRO A 249 1.54 9.45 -8.94
C PRO A 249 0.39 8.73 -8.23
N ILE A 250 0.74 8.05 -7.14
CA ILE A 250 -0.19 7.40 -6.21
C ILE A 250 -0.18 8.21 -4.93
N TYR A 251 -1.33 8.78 -4.59
CA TYR A 251 -1.49 9.63 -3.42
C TYR A 251 -1.92 8.82 -2.20
N SER A 252 -1.47 9.25 -1.02
CA SER A 252 -2.13 8.87 0.22
C SER A 252 -3.56 9.40 0.25
N ASN A 253 -4.38 8.81 1.11
CA ASN A 253 -5.78 9.14 1.22
C ASN A 253 -6.16 9.25 2.71
N PRO A 254 -5.68 10.30 3.40
CA PRO A 254 -5.95 10.48 4.82
C PRO A 254 -7.45 10.51 5.07
N GLN A 255 -7.88 9.80 6.11
CA GLN A 255 -9.30 9.59 6.46
C GLN A 255 -10.14 8.94 5.36
N TYR A 256 -9.49 8.41 4.31
CA TYR A 256 -10.12 7.81 3.15
C TYR A 256 -11.23 8.68 2.56
N LYS A 257 -10.90 9.97 2.37
CA LYS A 257 -11.78 10.97 1.76
C LYS A 257 -12.29 10.50 0.39
N TRP A 258 -11.42 9.89 -0.40
CA TRP A 258 -11.80 9.24 -1.65
C TRP A 258 -12.17 7.78 -1.40
N LYS A 259 -13.30 7.35 -1.95
CA LYS A 259 -13.73 5.95 -1.89
C LYS A 259 -13.50 5.28 -3.24
N SER A 260 -13.21 3.98 -3.24
CA SER A 260 -13.25 3.21 -4.47
C SER A 260 -14.68 3.19 -5.01
N GLY A 261 -14.82 3.19 -6.35
CA GLY A 261 -16.11 3.00 -7.02
C GLY A 261 -16.55 1.53 -7.13
N TYR A 262 -15.80 0.60 -6.53
CA TYR A 262 -16.14 -0.83 -6.52
C TYR A 262 -16.91 -1.23 -5.27
N GLU A 263 -17.96 -2.01 -5.47
CA GLU A 263 -18.74 -2.66 -4.42
C GLU A 263 -18.49 -4.16 -4.42
N LYS A 264 -18.44 -4.75 -3.23
CA LYS A 264 -18.33 -6.21 -3.07
C LYS A 264 -19.68 -6.85 -3.37
N THR A 265 -19.76 -7.58 -4.49
CA THR A 265 -20.97 -8.26 -4.96
C THR A 265 -20.89 -9.79 -4.88
N GLY A 266 -19.73 -10.34 -4.53
CA GLY A 266 -19.51 -11.78 -4.45
C GLY A 266 -18.53 -12.20 -3.35
N ASN A 267 -18.05 -13.44 -3.44
CA ASN A 267 -17.05 -13.98 -2.54
C ASN A 267 -15.63 -13.78 -3.10
N PRO A 268 -14.76 -12.98 -2.45
CA PRO A 268 -13.44 -12.62 -2.96
C PRO A 268 -12.36 -13.66 -2.60
N THR A 269 -12.70 -14.77 -1.94
CA THR A 269 -11.75 -15.83 -1.57
C THR A 269 -10.97 -16.38 -2.76
N SER A 270 -11.58 -16.46 -3.95
CA SER A 270 -10.92 -16.80 -5.22
C SER A 270 -11.42 -15.88 -6.33
N TYR A 271 -10.58 -15.68 -7.35
CA TYR A 271 -10.88 -14.81 -8.50
C TYR A 271 -11.47 -13.46 -8.08
N SER A 272 -10.72 -12.68 -7.29
CA SER A 272 -11.21 -11.49 -6.57
C SER A 272 -11.95 -10.51 -7.47
N TRP A 273 -11.51 -10.29 -8.71
CA TRP A 273 -12.19 -9.44 -9.70
C TRP A 273 -13.66 -9.79 -9.92
N ASN A 274 -14.06 -11.06 -9.84
CA ASN A 274 -15.45 -11.49 -10.00
C ASN A 274 -16.33 -11.14 -8.79
N ALA A 275 -15.71 -10.88 -7.64
CA ALA A 275 -16.39 -10.56 -6.39
C ALA A 275 -16.68 -9.07 -6.23
N TYR A 276 -16.21 -8.22 -7.14
CA TYR A 276 -16.37 -6.77 -7.07
C TYR A 276 -16.93 -6.21 -8.38
N THR A 277 -17.96 -5.37 -8.26
CA THR A 277 -18.59 -4.67 -9.39
C THR A 277 -18.34 -3.18 -9.27
N TYR A 278 -17.87 -2.55 -10.35
CA TYR A 278 -17.79 -1.09 -10.39
C TYR A 278 -19.19 -0.49 -10.54
N THR A 279 -19.65 0.24 -9.52
CA THR A 279 -20.91 0.97 -9.51
C THR A 279 -20.69 2.48 -9.62
N GLY A 280 -19.49 2.96 -9.27
CA GLY A 280 -19.16 4.38 -9.20
C GLY A 280 -19.98 5.10 -8.13
N GLY A 281 -20.11 6.43 -8.26
CA GLY A 281 -20.92 7.24 -7.36
C GLY A 281 -20.38 8.64 -7.18
N THR A 282 -21.07 9.43 -6.36
CA THR A 282 -20.57 10.75 -5.97
C THR A 282 -19.36 10.58 -5.05
N SER A 283 -18.26 11.26 -5.36
CA SER A 283 -17.02 11.20 -4.59
C SER A 283 -16.32 9.83 -4.59
N THR A 284 -16.62 8.96 -5.55
CA THR A 284 -15.82 7.76 -5.79
C THR A 284 -14.75 8.02 -6.84
N LEU A 285 -13.68 7.25 -6.76
CA LEU A 285 -12.67 7.15 -7.80
C LEU A 285 -13.22 6.41 -9.02
N ASP A 286 -12.54 6.54 -10.15
CA ASP A 286 -12.86 5.83 -11.37
C ASP A 286 -12.53 4.33 -11.30
N LYS A 287 -12.75 3.61 -12.41
CA LYS A 287 -12.44 2.17 -12.53
C LYS A 287 -10.96 1.83 -12.31
N CYS A 288 -10.06 2.77 -12.55
CA CYS A 288 -8.63 2.56 -12.34
C CYS A 288 -8.19 2.91 -10.91
N ASN A 289 -9.12 3.30 -10.04
CA ASN A 289 -8.88 3.77 -8.67
C ASN A 289 -8.10 5.09 -8.64
N GLY A 290 -8.37 5.96 -9.61
CA GLY A 290 -7.83 7.31 -9.66
C GLY A 290 -8.88 8.33 -10.07
N GLN A 291 -8.40 9.54 -10.37
CA GLN A 291 -9.25 10.65 -10.75
C GLN A 291 -8.47 11.70 -11.55
N GLU A 292 -9.06 12.16 -12.65
CA GLU A 292 -8.62 13.37 -13.34
C GLU A 292 -8.92 14.62 -12.48
N GLN A 293 -7.96 15.52 -12.42
CA GLN A 293 -8.02 16.76 -11.65
C GLN A 293 -8.49 17.92 -12.53
N SER A 294 -8.87 19.03 -11.91
CA SER A 294 -9.33 20.22 -12.62
C SER A 294 -8.28 20.85 -13.55
N ASP A 295 -7.00 20.55 -13.34
CA ASP A 295 -5.88 20.99 -14.17
C ASP A 295 -5.54 20.01 -15.30
N GLY A 296 -6.33 18.93 -15.47
CA GLY A 296 -6.12 17.88 -16.46
C GLY A 296 -5.04 16.85 -16.08
N SER A 297 -4.43 16.97 -14.90
CA SER A 297 -3.56 15.91 -14.36
C SER A 297 -4.39 14.72 -13.89
N TYR A 298 -3.77 13.54 -13.81
CA TYR A 298 -4.40 12.34 -13.27
C TYR A 298 -3.57 11.80 -12.12
N ARG A 299 -4.24 11.27 -11.09
CA ARG A 299 -3.57 10.62 -9.97
C ARG A 299 -4.41 9.47 -9.42
N TYR A 300 -3.71 8.43 -8.97
CA TYR A 300 -4.29 7.32 -8.22
C TYR A 300 -4.37 7.65 -6.74
N TYR A 301 -5.22 6.96 -5.99
CA TYR A 301 -5.25 7.05 -4.54
C TYR A 301 -5.33 5.68 -3.90
N VAL A 302 -4.74 5.54 -2.73
CA VAL A 302 -4.97 4.36 -1.88
C VAL A 302 -6.40 4.37 -1.33
N THR A 303 -7.06 3.21 -1.24
CA THR A 303 -8.44 3.07 -0.77
C THR A 303 -8.59 1.94 0.24
N GLU A 304 -9.63 2.01 1.08
CA GLU A 304 -9.93 0.95 2.07
C GLU A 304 -10.37 -0.35 1.40
N SER A 305 -11.10 -0.21 0.30
CA SER A 305 -11.69 -1.29 -0.48
C SER A 305 -10.98 -1.50 -1.80
N PHE A 306 -11.24 -2.67 -2.38
CA PHE A 306 -10.82 -3.10 -3.70
C PHE A 306 -10.93 -1.97 -4.74
N PRO A 307 -9.95 -1.75 -5.63
CA PRO A 307 -8.72 -2.55 -5.83
C PRO A 307 -7.53 -2.08 -4.98
N TYR A 308 -7.80 -1.33 -3.91
CA TYR A 308 -6.84 -0.80 -2.91
C TYR A 308 -5.84 0.24 -3.41
N VAL A 309 -5.27 0.08 -4.61
CA VAL A 309 -4.29 1.02 -5.17
C VAL A 309 -4.55 1.31 -6.64
N ILE A 310 -4.50 0.29 -7.52
CA ILE A 310 -4.67 0.44 -8.97
C ILE A 310 -5.67 -0.59 -9.48
N GLY A 311 -6.66 -0.15 -10.26
CA GLY A 311 -7.62 -1.02 -10.94
C GLY A 311 -7.32 -1.26 -12.43
N CYS A 312 -6.66 -0.30 -13.07
CA CYS A 312 -6.17 -0.32 -14.43
C CYS A 312 -5.17 0.81 -14.63
N TYR A 313 -4.44 0.83 -15.75
CA TYR A 313 -3.65 2.00 -16.12
C TYR A 313 -4.50 3.01 -16.89
N ALA A 314 -4.56 4.24 -16.40
CA ALA A 314 -5.11 5.41 -17.09
C ALA A 314 -4.14 5.93 -18.17
N GLY A 315 -2.85 5.69 -18.03
CA GLY A 315 -1.82 6.03 -19.01
C GLY A 315 -1.24 4.83 -19.75
N THR A 316 -0.05 5.03 -20.34
CA THR A 316 0.71 3.95 -20.99
C THR A 316 1.82 3.47 -20.07
N ALA A 317 1.69 2.23 -19.58
CA ALA A 317 2.69 1.60 -18.72
C ALA A 317 4.05 1.48 -19.40
N LYS A 318 5.10 1.96 -18.74
CA LYS A 318 6.48 1.75 -19.17
C LYS A 318 6.89 0.32 -18.86
N LYS A 319 7.43 -0.39 -19.85
CA LYS A 319 7.97 -1.74 -19.66
C LYS A 319 9.20 -1.67 -18.75
N GLN A 320 9.18 -2.44 -17.68
CA GLN A 320 10.30 -2.57 -16.74
C GLN A 320 11.33 -3.58 -17.26
N THR A 321 12.50 -3.66 -16.61
CA THR A 321 13.57 -4.61 -16.93
C THR A 321 14.09 -5.31 -15.67
N GLY A 322 14.85 -6.40 -15.84
CA GLY A 322 15.43 -7.14 -14.72
C GLY A 322 14.38 -7.74 -13.79
N VAL A 323 14.66 -7.75 -12.49
CA VAL A 323 13.74 -8.30 -11.47
C VAL A 323 12.42 -7.52 -11.38
N ALA A 324 12.43 -6.22 -11.71
CA ALA A 324 11.23 -5.38 -11.75
C ALA A 324 10.25 -5.77 -12.87
N ALA A 325 10.70 -6.54 -13.86
CA ALA A 325 9.87 -7.05 -14.96
C ALA A 325 9.35 -8.47 -14.73
N GLN A 326 9.77 -9.12 -13.63
CA GLN A 326 9.41 -10.51 -13.38
C GLN A 326 7.92 -10.60 -13.05
N ALA A 327 7.22 -11.48 -13.76
CA ALA A 327 5.93 -11.96 -13.33
C ALA A 327 6.10 -13.08 -12.32
N MET A 328 5.07 -13.31 -11.51
CA MET A 328 4.98 -14.55 -10.76
C MET A 328 5.05 -15.72 -11.75
N PRO A 329 5.96 -16.69 -11.55
CA PRO A 329 5.98 -17.87 -12.39
C PRO A 329 4.65 -18.62 -12.23
N PRO A 330 4.10 -19.22 -13.30
CA PRO A 330 3.01 -20.16 -13.14
C PRO A 330 3.50 -21.28 -12.23
N MET A 331 2.90 -21.43 -11.05
CA MET A 331 3.27 -22.50 -10.12
C MET A 331 2.74 -23.84 -10.66
N GLY A 332 3.50 -24.45 -11.58
CA GLY A 332 3.38 -25.84 -11.96
C GLY A 332 4.48 -26.61 -11.26
N SER A 333 4.08 -27.50 -10.33
CA SER A 333 4.89 -28.50 -9.61
C SER A 333 6.23 -28.01 -9.08
N VAL A 334 6.44 -28.13 -7.77
CA VAL A 334 7.77 -28.12 -7.18
C VAL A 334 8.64 -29.15 -7.91
N SER A 335 9.36 -28.74 -8.95
CA SER A 335 10.57 -29.42 -9.32
C SER A 335 11.44 -29.25 -8.09
N LYS A 336 11.75 -30.37 -7.44
CA LYS A 336 12.77 -30.45 -6.40
C LYS A 336 14.05 -29.89 -7.02
N SER A 337 14.23 -28.57 -6.98
CA SER A 337 15.50 -27.94 -7.28
C SER A 337 16.39 -28.32 -6.12
N SER A 338 17.17 -29.35 -6.37
CA SER A 338 18.39 -29.76 -5.70
C SER A 338 18.47 -29.26 -4.26
N ALA A 339 17.88 -30.04 -3.35
CA ALA A 339 18.55 -30.19 -2.07
C ALA A 339 20.03 -30.43 -2.41
N PHE A 340 20.91 -29.55 -1.96
CA PHE A 340 22.31 -29.86 -1.80
C PHE A 340 22.35 -31.04 -0.82
N LEU A 341 22.14 -32.24 -1.34
CA LEU A 341 22.67 -33.44 -0.76
C LEU A 341 24.16 -33.17 -0.76
N CYS A 342 24.69 -32.87 0.42
CA CYS A 342 26.09 -33.10 0.71
C CYS A 342 26.31 -34.58 0.39
N THR A 343 26.74 -34.86 -0.83
CA THR A 343 27.17 -36.19 -1.23
C THR A 343 28.42 -36.43 -0.41
N ILE A 344 28.27 -37.10 0.74
CA ILE A 344 29.40 -37.72 1.41
C ILE A 344 29.98 -38.67 0.37
N ASN A 345 31.17 -38.33 -0.11
CA ASN A 345 31.87 -39.15 -1.06
C ASN A 345 32.18 -40.48 -0.38
N ARG A 346 32.05 -41.60 -1.10
CA ARG A 346 32.28 -42.94 -0.54
C ARG A 346 33.72 -43.13 -0.02
N ASP A 347 34.62 -42.20 -0.37
CA ASP A 347 36.00 -42.13 0.09
C ASP A 347 36.16 -41.53 1.51
N ASP A 348 35.20 -40.75 2.00
CA ASP A 348 35.26 -40.17 3.38
C ASP A 348 34.78 -41.16 4.45
N LEU A 349 34.01 -42.18 4.07
CA LEU A 349 33.58 -43.25 4.98
C LEU A 349 34.71 -44.24 5.33
N ASN A 350 35.76 -44.34 4.49
CA ASN A 350 36.92 -45.17 4.77
C ASN A 350 37.99 -44.47 5.63
N ARG A 351 37.84 -43.18 5.91
CA ARG A 351 38.78 -42.42 6.76
C ARG A 351 38.37 -42.29 8.23
N LEU A 352 37.19 -42.81 8.60
CA LEU A 352 36.71 -42.86 9.98
C LEU A 352 36.88 -44.25 10.63
N GLY A 353 37.49 -45.21 9.92
CA GLY A 353 37.73 -46.57 10.42
C GLY A 353 39.07 -46.80 11.15
N ASP A 354 40.01 -45.84 11.12
CA ASP A 354 41.38 -46.02 11.64
C ASP A 354 41.67 -45.27 12.95
N VAL A 355 40.63 -44.88 13.70
CA VAL A 355 40.81 -44.33 15.07
C VAL A 355 39.96 -45.11 16.06
N ALA A 356 40.18 -46.42 16.11
CA ALA A 356 39.79 -47.27 17.23
C ALA A 356 40.75 -48.48 17.27
N SER A 357 41.95 -48.25 17.81
CA SER A 357 42.82 -49.28 18.37
C SER A 357 42.59 -49.36 19.87
#